data_AF-A0A2I0R5W9-F1
#
_entry.id   AF-A0A2I0R5W9-F1
#
_cell.length_a   1.000
_cell.length_b   1.000
_cell.length_c   1.000
_cell.angle_alpha   90.00
_cell.angle_beta   90.00
_cell.angle_gamma   90.00
#
_symmetry.space_group_name_H-M   'P 1'
#
loop_
_entity.id
_entity.type
_entity.pdbx_description
1 polymer ?
#
loop_
_entity_poly.entity_id
_entity_poly.type
_entity_poly.pdbx_seq_one_letter_code
_entity_poly.pdbx_strand_id
1 'polypeptide(L)'
;MIKFDMKITVMKISYFLILFFGLALSSCTSKSADEQTTKHGFLEASKEIAQSYNTFDLRPYEISAAIKLPTDKSISVLHELDAFDWEILNDDQPFLIIQDWGAEDAIGHHLEKIENETASIEILEKNEHLVLYKAAEENSEHIYHAAVQHKIDEINFLFLSPKNGLTEEQLISVLAAMKSVEVYSR
;
A
#
# COMPACT_ATOMS: atom_id res chain seq x y z
N MET A 1 78.28 -9.74 -24.45
CA MET A 1 77.45 -9.29 -23.33
C MET A 1 76.29 -8.48 -23.90
N ILE A 2 75.09 -8.78 -23.44
CA ILE A 2 73.83 -8.70 -24.18
C ILE A 2 73.32 -7.25 -24.26
N LYS A 3 72.97 -6.80 -25.48
CA LYS A 3 72.07 -5.69 -25.77
C LYS A 3 70.64 -6.23 -25.80
N PHE A 4 69.69 -5.52 -25.19
CA PHE A 4 68.28 -5.61 -25.58
C PHE A 4 67.70 -4.21 -25.74
N ASP A 5 67.28 -3.97 -26.98
CA ASP A 5 66.56 -2.80 -27.49
C ASP A 5 65.17 -2.68 -26.84
N MET A 6 64.87 -1.48 -26.37
CA MET A 6 63.52 -1.07 -25.96
C MET A 6 62.81 -0.50 -27.19
N LYS A 7 61.89 -1.27 -27.77
CA LYS A 7 60.96 -0.75 -28.78
C LYS A 7 59.61 -1.46 -28.71
N ILE A 8 58.58 -0.63 -28.61
CA ILE A 8 57.19 -0.86 -29.07
C ILE A 8 56.29 -1.65 -28.12
N THR A 9 55.59 -0.94 -27.22
CA THR A 9 54.26 -1.35 -26.72
C THR A 9 53.54 -0.19 -26.02
N VAL A 10 53.28 0.94 -26.72
CA VAL A 10 52.43 2.02 -26.16
C VAL A 10 51.23 2.35 -27.06
N MET A 11 51.05 1.66 -28.18
CA MET A 11 50.10 2.10 -29.22
C MET A 11 48.95 1.12 -29.50
N LYS A 12 48.47 0.37 -28.50
CA LYS A 12 47.31 -0.56 -28.68
C LYS A 12 46.33 -0.65 -27.49
N ILE A 13 46.41 0.23 -26.49
CA ILE A 13 45.48 0.20 -25.34
C ILE A 13 44.42 1.32 -25.41
N SER A 14 44.47 2.18 -26.44
CA SER A 14 43.52 3.30 -26.54
C SER A 14 42.24 3.03 -27.33
N TYR A 15 42.10 1.86 -27.97
CA TYR A 15 40.93 1.54 -28.81
C TYR A 15 39.86 0.67 -28.13
N PHE A 16 40.10 0.18 -26.91
CA PHE A 16 39.13 -0.67 -26.22
C PHE A 16 38.12 0.09 -25.34
N LEU A 17 38.36 1.39 -25.08
CA LEU A 17 37.50 2.22 -24.22
C LEU A 17 36.34 2.92 -24.94
N ILE A 18 36.29 2.90 -26.28
CA ILE A 18 35.24 3.58 -27.06
C ILE A 18 34.10 2.61 -27.46
N LEU A 19 34.29 1.29 -27.32
CA LEU A 19 33.29 0.30 -27.73
C LEU A 19 32.21 0.00 -26.67
N PHE A 20 32.32 0.52 -25.45
CA PHE A 20 31.41 0.18 -24.34
C PHE A 20 30.30 1.22 -24.07
N PHE A 21 30.26 2.33 -24.80
CA PHE A 21 29.26 3.40 -24.58
C PHE A 21 28.07 3.38 -25.56
N GLY A 22 27.93 2.33 -26.39
CA GLY A 22 26.98 2.30 -27.51
C GLY A 22 25.73 1.43 -27.34
N LEU A 23 25.49 0.78 -26.20
CA LEU A 23 24.39 -0.18 -26.02
C LEU A 23 23.55 0.09 -24.77
N ALA A 24 22.97 1.28 -24.64
CA ALA A 24 22.02 1.58 -23.57
C ALA A 24 20.78 2.40 -24.02
N LEU A 25 20.39 2.34 -25.30
CA LEU A 25 19.17 3.02 -25.79
C LEU A 25 18.28 2.11 -26.65
N SER A 26 18.06 0.87 -26.20
CA SER A 26 16.97 0.06 -26.75
C SER A 26 16.29 -0.70 -25.62
N SER A 27 15.29 -0.06 -25.01
CA SER A 27 13.98 -0.65 -24.72
C SER A 27 13.22 0.28 -23.77
N CYS A 28 12.26 1.02 -24.30
CA CYS A 28 10.89 0.98 -23.79
C CYS A 28 10.03 1.90 -24.67
N THR A 29 9.46 1.31 -25.72
CA THR A 29 8.24 1.85 -26.31
C THR A 29 7.11 1.52 -25.33
N SER A 30 7.02 2.26 -24.24
CA SER A 30 5.83 2.20 -23.41
C SER A 30 4.73 2.91 -24.19
N LYS A 31 3.82 2.10 -24.74
CA LYS A 31 2.47 2.56 -25.05
C LYS A 31 1.99 3.33 -23.82
N SER A 32 1.82 4.64 -23.97
CA SER A 32 1.06 5.44 -23.02
C SER A 32 -0.36 4.89 -23.05
N ALA A 33 -0.60 3.89 -22.20
CA ALA A 33 -1.93 3.61 -21.71
C ALA A 33 -2.34 4.85 -20.93
N ASP A 34 -3.48 5.38 -21.32
CA ASP A 34 -4.15 6.55 -20.79
C ASP A 34 -4.36 6.39 -19.28
N GLU A 35 -3.44 6.93 -18.48
CA GLU A 35 -3.42 6.79 -17.03
C GLU A 35 -4.06 8.04 -16.40
N GLN A 36 -5.34 8.31 -16.71
CA GLN A 36 -5.97 9.52 -16.21
C GLN A 36 -7.50 9.51 -16.22
N THR A 37 -8.19 8.66 -15.42
CA THR A 37 -9.62 8.95 -15.16
C THR A 37 -10.28 8.44 -13.85
N THR A 38 -9.58 7.87 -12.86
CA THR A 38 -10.26 7.43 -11.61
C THR A 38 -9.61 7.89 -10.29
N LYS A 39 -8.49 8.61 -10.35
CA LYS A 39 -7.78 9.09 -9.14
C LYS A 39 -8.53 10.15 -8.32
N HIS A 40 -9.44 10.92 -8.91
CA HIS A 40 -10.00 12.11 -8.25
C HIS A 40 -11.25 11.82 -7.40
N GLY A 41 -12.08 10.84 -7.78
CA GLY A 41 -13.40 10.61 -7.16
C GLY A 41 -13.34 10.12 -5.71
N PHE A 42 -12.61 9.04 -5.45
CA PHE A 42 -12.51 8.44 -4.11
C PHE A 42 -11.87 9.37 -3.08
N LEU A 43 -10.89 10.18 -3.52
CA LEU A 43 -10.08 11.01 -2.66
C LEU A 43 -10.79 12.30 -2.25
N GLU A 44 -11.69 12.82 -3.09
CA GLU A 44 -12.58 13.93 -2.73
C GLU A 44 -13.77 13.45 -1.88
N ALA A 45 -14.40 12.33 -2.26
CA ALA A 45 -15.55 11.80 -1.52
C ALA A 45 -15.20 11.42 -0.07
N SER A 46 -14.01 10.84 0.16
CA SER A 46 -13.55 10.49 1.51
C SER A 46 -13.30 11.71 2.41
N LYS A 47 -12.96 12.88 1.84
CA LYS A 47 -12.75 14.12 2.61
C LYS A 47 -14.07 14.77 3.04
N GLU A 48 -15.11 14.68 2.22
CA GLU A 48 -16.41 15.30 2.48
C GLU A 48 -17.20 14.55 3.57
N ILE A 49 -17.05 13.22 3.63
CA ILE A 49 -17.74 12.33 4.59
C ILE A 49 -17.25 12.51 6.04
N ALA A 50 -16.09 13.14 6.26
CA ALA A 50 -15.48 13.30 7.58
C ALA A 50 -16.28 14.17 8.57
N GLN A 51 -17.38 14.83 8.15
CA GLN A 51 -18.21 15.67 9.02
C GLN A 51 -19.12 14.89 9.98
N SER A 52 -19.43 13.62 9.69
CA SER A 52 -20.27 12.75 10.53
C SER A 52 -19.48 11.72 11.34
N TYR A 53 -18.18 11.93 11.51
CA TYR A 53 -17.26 11.00 12.14
C TYR A 53 -16.78 11.53 13.50
N ASN A 54 -16.62 10.63 14.47
CA ASN A 54 -16.01 10.94 15.76
C ASN A 54 -14.65 10.27 15.89
N THR A 55 -13.78 10.90 16.67
CA THR A 55 -12.50 10.32 17.07
C THR A 55 -12.72 9.10 17.97
N PHE A 56 -12.12 7.99 17.59
CA PHE A 56 -12.06 6.73 18.31
C PHE A 56 -10.62 6.47 18.75
N ASP A 57 -10.42 6.31 20.06
CA ASP A 57 -9.11 6.15 20.68
C ASP A 57 -8.67 4.69 20.61
N LEU A 58 -7.50 4.43 20.00
CA LEU A 58 -6.96 3.07 19.87
C LEU A 58 -6.03 2.70 21.03
N ARG A 59 -5.71 3.62 21.94
CA ARG A 59 -4.82 3.35 23.09
C ARG A 59 -5.28 2.22 24.02
N PRO A 60 -6.60 2.00 24.26
CA PRO A 60 -7.06 0.84 25.02
C PRO A 60 -6.69 -0.51 24.38
N TYR A 61 -6.31 -0.50 23.09
CA TYR A 61 -5.88 -1.65 22.31
C TYR A 61 -4.37 -1.60 22.02
N GLU A 62 -3.61 -0.87 22.85
CA GLU A 62 -2.15 -0.77 22.81
C GLU A 62 -1.57 -0.08 21.56
N ILE A 63 -2.41 0.57 20.74
CA ILE A 63 -1.99 1.35 19.57
C ILE A 63 -2.00 2.83 19.94
N SER A 64 -0.85 3.52 19.90
CA SER A 64 -0.72 4.94 20.29
C SER A 64 -1.23 5.92 19.21
N ALA A 65 -2.50 5.76 18.83
CA ALA A 65 -3.16 6.59 17.82
C ALA A 65 -4.66 6.70 18.07
N ALA A 66 -5.31 7.53 17.27
CA ALA A 66 -6.75 7.56 17.12
C ALA A 66 -7.14 7.55 15.64
N ILE A 67 -8.38 7.13 15.36
CA ILE A 67 -8.97 7.16 14.02
C ILE A 67 -10.34 7.82 14.07
N LYS A 68 -10.87 8.23 12.93
CA LYS A 68 -12.24 8.73 12.80
C LYS A 68 -13.15 7.60 12.33
N LEU A 69 -14.24 7.37 13.05
CA LEU A 69 -15.27 6.36 12.73
C LEU A 69 -16.66 7.00 12.61
N PRO A 70 -17.58 6.40 11.83
CA PRO A 70 -18.98 6.88 11.73
C PRO A 70 -19.67 6.96 13.09
N THR A 71 -20.43 8.03 13.32
CA THR A 71 -21.09 8.30 14.62
C THR A 71 -22.47 7.67 14.76
N ASP A 72 -23.09 7.31 13.65
CA ASP A 72 -24.42 6.69 13.58
C ASP A 72 -24.37 5.17 13.80
N LYS A 73 -23.19 4.63 14.11
CA LYS A 73 -22.90 3.20 14.22
C LYS A 73 -22.43 2.82 15.61
N SER A 74 -22.83 1.63 16.05
CA SER A 74 -22.26 1.02 17.26
C SER A 74 -20.88 0.46 16.92
N ILE A 75 -19.84 0.94 17.60
CA ILE A 75 -18.46 0.50 17.39
C ILE A 75 -18.10 -0.57 18.42
N SER A 76 -17.54 -1.69 17.97
CA SER A 76 -16.89 -2.68 18.81
C SER A 76 -15.57 -3.13 18.19
N VAL A 77 -14.67 -3.68 19.02
CA VAL A 77 -13.37 -4.18 18.57
C VAL A 77 -13.22 -5.61 19.04
N LEU A 78 -12.95 -6.50 18.10
CA LEU A 78 -12.57 -7.89 18.34
C LEU A 78 -11.06 -8.00 18.31
N HIS A 79 -10.50 -8.67 19.31
CA HIS A 79 -9.09 -8.97 19.42
C HIS A 79 -8.92 -10.25 20.24
N GLU A 80 -8.19 -11.22 19.70
CA GLU A 80 -7.86 -12.44 20.41
C GLU A 80 -6.59 -12.22 21.27
N LEU A 81 -6.51 -12.91 22.41
CA LEU A 81 -5.33 -12.85 23.25
C LEU A 81 -4.11 -13.39 22.48
N ASP A 82 -3.00 -12.67 22.51
CA ASP A 82 -1.75 -12.96 21.78
C ASP A 82 -1.85 -12.86 20.24
N ALA A 83 -2.94 -12.32 19.70
CA ALA A 83 -3.04 -12.01 18.28
C ALA A 83 -2.37 -10.66 17.95
N PHE A 84 -1.99 -10.48 16.69
CA PHE A 84 -1.42 -9.23 16.17
C PHE A 84 -2.38 -8.49 15.24
N ASP A 85 -3.66 -8.83 15.31
CA ASP A 85 -4.72 -8.20 14.55
C ASP A 85 -5.90 -7.76 15.43
N TRP A 86 -6.52 -6.66 15.02
CA TRP A 86 -7.73 -6.10 15.61
C TRP A 86 -8.76 -5.94 14.50
N GLU A 87 -9.99 -6.38 14.75
CA GLU A 87 -11.10 -6.18 13.85
C GLU A 87 -12.09 -5.18 14.46
N ILE A 88 -12.23 -4.03 13.82
CA ILE A 88 -13.21 -3.02 14.19
C ILE A 88 -14.51 -3.34 13.47
N LEU A 89 -15.60 -3.42 14.23
CA LEU A 89 -16.94 -3.67 13.73
C LEU A 89 -17.80 -2.40 13.82
N ASN A 90 -18.63 -2.20 12.81
CA ASN A 90 -19.74 -1.24 12.83
C ASN A 90 -21.06 -2.01 12.79
N ASP A 91 -21.90 -1.86 13.81
CA ASP A 91 -23.17 -2.61 13.95
C ASP A 91 -22.96 -4.14 13.80
N ASP A 92 -21.92 -4.67 14.46
CA ASP A 92 -21.50 -6.08 14.41
C ASP A 92 -21.05 -6.59 13.02
N GLN A 93 -20.86 -5.70 12.05
CA GLN A 93 -20.30 -6.02 10.73
C GLN A 93 -18.83 -5.61 10.63
N PRO A 94 -17.96 -6.43 10.02
CA PRO A 94 -16.57 -6.05 9.74
C PRO A 94 -16.47 -4.72 9.03
N PHE A 95 -15.72 -3.77 9.61
CA PHE A 95 -15.52 -2.44 9.03
C PHE A 95 -14.07 -2.22 8.62
N LEU A 96 -13.13 -2.54 9.51
CA LEU A 96 -11.71 -2.29 9.32
C LEU A 96 -10.91 -3.33 10.11
N ILE A 97 -9.82 -3.82 9.53
CA ILE A 97 -8.86 -4.68 10.21
C ILE A 97 -7.57 -3.88 10.41
N ILE A 98 -6.92 -4.00 11.55
CA ILE A 98 -5.61 -3.43 11.84
C ILE A 98 -4.67 -4.60 12.14
N GLN A 99 -3.47 -4.59 11.57
CA GLN A 99 -2.44 -5.60 11.83
C GLN A 99 -1.14 -4.93 12.29
N ASP A 100 -0.51 -5.48 13.33
CA ASP A 100 0.84 -5.11 13.76
C ASP A 100 1.87 -5.92 12.97
N TRP A 101 2.78 -5.23 12.29
CA TRP A 101 3.88 -5.81 11.51
C TRP A 101 5.27 -5.49 12.09
N GLY A 102 5.34 -4.93 13.30
CA GLY A 102 6.61 -4.59 13.93
C GLY A 102 7.43 -3.65 13.06
N ALA A 103 8.65 -4.07 12.70
CA ALA A 103 9.54 -3.29 11.84
C ALA A 103 9.42 -3.62 10.34
N GLU A 104 8.54 -4.56 9.96
CA GLU A 104 8.44 -5.09 8.60
C GLU A 104 7.66 -4.16 7.65
N ASP A 105 7.95 -4.25 6.36
CA ASP A 105 7.24 -3.51 5.30
C ASP A 105 5.89 -4.17 4.99
N ALA A 106 4.88 -3.81 5.77
CA ALA A 106 3.56 -4.44 5.72
C ALA A 106 2.86 -4.27 4.36
N ILE A 107 2.95 -3.08 3.75
CA ILE A 107 2.35 -2.81 2.44
C ILE A 107 3.08 -3.57 1.34
N GLY A 108 4.40 -3.70 1.43
CA GLY A 108 5.20 -4.54 0.54
C GLY A 108 4.76 -6.01 0.57
N HIS A 109 4.63 -6.57 1.77
CA HIS A 109 4.13 -7.94 1.96
C HIS A 109 2.68 -8.13 1.46
N HIS A 110 1.82 -7.14 1.67
CA HIS A 110 0.45 -7.18 1.16
C HIS A 110 0.42 -7.16 -0.38
N LEU A 111 1.27 -6.33 -1.02
CA LEU A 111 1.41 -6.28 -2.48
C LEU A 111 1.91 -7.60 -3.06
N GLU A 112 2.93 -8.22 -2.44
CA GLU A 112 3.42 -9.54 -2.85
C GLU A 112 2.32 -10.61 -2.73
N LYS A 113 1.52 -10.55 -1.67
CA LYS A 113 0.39 -11.47 -1.49
C LYS A 113 -0.61 -11.36 -2.64
N ILE A 114 -1.07 -10.15 -2.96
CA ILE A 114 -2.07 -9.95 -4.03
C ILE A 114 -1.52 -10.31 -5.41
N GLU A 115 -0.23 -10.08 -5.68
CA GLU A 115 0.40 -10.48 -6.95
C GLU A 115 0.45 -12.00 -7.14
N ASN A 116 0.41 -12.76 -6.05
CA ASN A 116 0.37 -14.22 -6.03
C ASN A 116 -1.06 -14.80 -5.95
N GLU A 117 -2.10 -13.96 -5.89
CA GLU A 117 -3.49 -14.43 -5.89
C GLU A 117 -3.92 -14.90 -7.28
N THR A 118 -4.80 -15.89 -7.32
CA THR A 118 -5.34 -16.43 -8.58
C THR A 118 -6.46 -15.57 -9.17
N ALA A 119 -7.02 -14.65 -8.38
CA ALA A 119 -8.08 -13.75 -8.81
C ALA A 119 -7.58 -12.70 -9.81
N SER A 120 -8.47 -12.20 -10.67
CA SER A 120 -8.14 -11.07 -11.53
C SER A 120 -8.18 -9.78 -10.71
N ILE A 121 -7.01 -9.16 -10.51
CA ILE A 121 -6.86 -7.93 -9.72
C ILE A 121 -6.65 -6.72 -10.63
N GLU A 122 -7.44 -5.68 -10.43
CA GLU A 122 -7.29 -4.37 -11.06
C GLU A 122 -6.85 -3.35 -10.00
N ILE A 123 -5.62 -2.85 -10.09
CA ILE A 123 -5.11 -1.80 -9.21
C ILE A 123 -5.70 -0.45 -9.64
N LEU A 124 -6.39 0.23 -8.72
CA LEU A 124 -7.01 1.54 -8.95
C LEU A 124 -6.12 2.69 -8.46
N GLU A 125 -5.47 2.50 -7.30
CA GLU A 125 -4.53 3.46 -6.73
C GLU A 125 -3.40 2.70 -6.03
N LYS A 126 -2.15 3.15 -6.22
CA LYS A 126 -0.99 2.62 -5.53
C LYS A 126 0.00 3.74 -5.26
N ASN A 127 0.49 3.80 -4.03
CA ASN A 127 1.64 4.59 -3.62
C ASN A 127 2.45 3.84 -2.54
N GLU A 128 3.44 4.49 -1.94
CA GLU A 128 4.35 3.86 -0.95
C GLU A 128 3.65 3.36 0.32
N HIS A 129 2.44 3.81 0.63
CA HIS A 129 1.74 3.47 1.87
C HIS A 129 0.28 3.05 1.66
N LEU A 130 -0.20 3.01 0.41
CA LEU A 130 -1.59 2.72 0.09
C LEU A 130 -1.66 1.88 -1.18
N VAL A 131 -2.52 0.87 -1.15
CA VAL A 131 -3.03 0.23 -2.36
C VAL A 131 -4.56 0.13 -2.27
N LEU A 132 -5.21 0.42 -3.39
CA LEU A 132 -6.63 0.27 -3.62
C LEU A 132 -6.81 -0.56 -4.90
N TYR A 133 -7.62 -1.61 -4.83
CA TYR A 133 -7.81 -2.52 -5.95
C TYR A 133 -9.20 -3.14 -5.98
N LYS A 134 -9.58 -3.66 -7.14
CA LYS A 134 -10.76 -4.52 -7.33
C LYS A 134 -10.31 -5.94 -7.56
N ALA A 135 -10.97 -6.90 -6.93
CA ALA A 135 -10.83 -8.32 -7.26
C ALA A 135 -12.12 -8.80 -7.92
N ALA A 136 -11.99 -9.50 -9.04
CA ALA A 136 -13.10 -10.24 -9.64
C ALA A 136 -13.03 -11.70 -9.19
N GLU A 137 -13.97 -12.16 -8.37
CA GLU A 137 -14.20 -13.60 -8.28
C GLU A 137 -15.01 -14.04 -9.49
N GLU A 138 -14.73 -15.24 -10.01
CA GLU A 138 -15.42 -15.82 -11.17
C GLU A 138 -16.94 -15.84 -10.89
N ASN A 139 -17.67 -14.85 -11.44
CA ASN A 139 -19.12 -14.64 -11.38
C ASN A 139 -19.71 -13.73 -10.27
N SER A 140 -18.90 -12.94 -9.53
CA SER A 140 -19.42 -12.01 -8.52
C SER A 140 -19.35 -10.52 -8.94
N GLU A 141 -20.14 -9.67 -8.27
CA GLU A 141 -19.97 -8.21 -8.33
C GLU A 141 -18.54 -7.84 -7.94
N HIS A 142 -17.97 -6.80 -8.57
CA HIS A 142 -16.62 -6.32 -8.23
C HIS A 142 -16.54 -5.96 -6.75
N ILE A 143 -15.69 -6.68 -6.00
CA ILE A 143 -15.40 -6.37 -4.62
C ILE A 143 -14.16 -5.49 -4.54
N TYR A 144 -14.25 -4.45 -3.72
CA TYR A 144 -13.20 -3.47 -3.54
C TYR A 144 -12.42 -3.73 -2.26
N HIS A 145 -11.11 -3.52 -2.32
CA HIS A 145 -10.21 -3.68 -1.18
C HIS A 145 -9.24 -2.52 -1.10
N ALA A 146 -8.89 -2.13 0.12
CA ALA A 146 -7.87 -1.14 0.40
C ALA A 146 -6.95 -1.60 1.53
N ALA A 147 -5.68 -1.23 1.42
CA ALA A 147 -4.69 -1.39 2.47
C ALA A 147 -3.91 -0.07 2.64
N VAL A 148 -3.79 0.41 3.88
CA VAL A 148 -3.02 1.62 4.21
C VAL A 148 -2.04 1.31 5.33
N GLN A 149 -0.76 1.59 5.12
CA GLN A 149 0.26 1.46 6.15
C GLN A 149 0.46 2.78 6.90
N HIS A 150 0.54 2.69 8.22
CA HIS A 150 0.93 3.79 9.11
C HIS A 150 2.07 3.35 10.02
N LYS A 151 3.02 4.26 10.27
CA LYS A 151 4.08 4.04 11.26
C LYS A 151 3.69 4.73 12.56
N ILE A 152 3.52 3.97 13.64
CA ILE A 152 3.05 4.44 14.96
C ILE A 152 4.04 3.91 16.00
N ASP A 153 4.68 4.78 16.77
CA ASP A 153 5.71 4.38 17.76
C ASP A 153 6.81 3.47 17.16
N GLU A 154 7.29 3.80 15.95
CA GLU A 154 8.27 3.01 15.18
C GLU A 154 7.79 1.63 14.69
N ILE A 155 6.55 1.26 14.96
CA ILE A 155 5.90 0.03 14.52
C ILE A 155 5.07 0.31 13.26
N ASN A 156 5.18 -0.54 12.24
CA ASN A 156 4.36 -0.51 11.05
C ASN A 156 3.03 -1.23 11.33
N PHE A 157 1.93 -0.50 11.17
CA PHE A 157 0.58 -1.04 11.23
C PHE A 157 -0.05 -1.03 9.85
N LEU A 158 -0.72 -2.11 9.47
CA LEU A 158 -1.46 -2.23 8.23
C LEU A 158 -2.96 -2.19 8.50
N PHE A 159 -3.61 -1.17 7.97
CA PHE A 159 -5.04 -0.97 8.03
C PHE A 159 -5.66 -1.54 6.76
N LEU A 160 -6.52 -2.55 6.90
CA LEU A 160 -7.06 -3.37 5.82
C LEU A 160 -8.58 -3.31 5.76
N SER A 161 -9.13 -3.29 4.54
CA SER A 161 -10.55 -3.52 4.34
C SER A 161 -10.92 -4.96 4.74
N PRO A 162 -12.18 -5.23 5.10
CA PRO A 162 -12.66 -6.59 5.39
C PRO A 162 -12.34 -7.61 4.29
N LYS A 163 -12.12 -8.86 4.69
CA LYS A 163 -11.69 -9.96 3.80
C LYS A 163 -12.71 -10.32 2.72
N ASN A 164 -13.99 -10.13 3.02
CA ASN A 164 -15.10 -10.33 2.07
C ASN A 164 -15.21 -9.21 1.03
N GLY A 165 -14.38 -8.16 1.14
CA GLY A 165 -14.42 -7.01 0.26
C GLY A 165 -15.61 -6.09 0.53
N LEU A 166 -15.61 -4.96 -0.16
CA LEU A 166 -16.55 -3.87 0.08
C LEU A 166 -17.24 -3.46 -1.23
N THR A 167 -18.43 -2.90 -1.12
CA THR A 167 -18.99 -2.08 -2.20
C THR A 167 -18.21 -0.77 -2.33
N GLU A 168 -18.39 -0.08 -3.45
CA GLU A 168 -17.73 1.22 -3.68
C GLU A 168 -18.07 2.26 -2.60
N GLU A 169 -19.32 2.32 -2.16
CA GLU A 169 -19.77 3.25 -1.12
C GLU A 169 -19.13 2.93 0.25
N GLN A 170 -19.12 1.65 0.62
CA GLN A 170 -18.51 1.20 1.87
C GLN A 170 -17.00 1.47 1.88
N LEU A 171 -16.33 1.23 0.75
CA LEU A 171 -14.91 1.50 0.58
C LEU A 171 -14.57 2.96 0.89
N ILE A 172 -15.37 3.93 0.44
CA ILE A 172 -15.08 5.34 0.68
C ILE A 172 -15.05 5.63 2.19
N SER A 173 -16.02 5.09 2.94
CA SER A 173 -16.10 5.25 4.40
C SER A 173 -14.92 4.60 5.11
N VAL A 174 -14.56 3.38 4.72
CA VAL A 174 -13.42 2.65 5.28
C VAL A 174 -12.11 3.38 4.97
N LEU A 175 -11.93 3.85 3.73
CA LEU A 175 -10.74 4.60 3.32
C LEU A 175 -10.60 5.92 4.08
N ALA A 176 -11.72 6.61 4.35
CA ALA A 176 -11.72 7.81 5.19
C ALA A 176 -11.21 7.50 6.61
N ALA A 177 -11.69 6.42 7.22
CA ALA A 177 -11.22 5.96 8.53
C ALA A 177 -9.72 5.61 8.50
N MET A 178 -9.29 4.79 7.53
CA MET A 178 -7.88 4.40 7.37
C MET A 178 -6.94 5.60 7.20
N LYS A 179 -7.37 6.66 6.48
CA LYS A 179 -6.55 7.85 6.24
C LYS A 179 -6.57 8.85 7.40
N SER A 180 -7.49 8.67 8.35
CA SER A 180 -7.69 9.61 9.46
C SER A 180 -6.83 9.32 10.71
N VAL A 181 -5.86 8.41 10.59
CA VAL A 181 -4.98 8.04 11.71
C VAL A 181 -4.22 9.27 12.22
N GLU A 182 -4.45 9.59 13.49
CA GLU A 182 -3.77 10.64 14.23
C GLU A 182 -2.88 9.98 15.29
N VAL A 183 -1.55 10.07 15.13
CA VAL A 183 -0.58 9.45 16.04
C VAL A 183 -0.38 10.33 17.27
N TYR A 184 -0.49 9.73 18.45
CA TYR A 184 -0.13 10.42 19.69
C TYR A 184 1.38 10.35 19.89
N SER A 185 2.06 11.49 19.75
CA SER A 185 3.47 11.63 20.12
C SER A 185 3.63 11.51 21.63
N ARG A 186 4.49 10.60 22.09
CA ARG A 186 4.92 10.48 23.49
C ARG A 186 5.82 11.63 23.92
#